data_AF-A0A251T7T1-F1
#
_entry.id   AF-A0A251T7T1-F1
#
_cell.length_a   1.000
_cell.length_b   1.000
_cell.length_c   1.000
_cell.angle_alpha   90.00
_cell.angle_beta   90.00
_cell.angle_gamma   90.00
#
_symmetry.space_group_name_H-M   'P 1'
#
loop_
_entity.id
_entity.type
_entity.pdbx_description
1 polymer ?
#
loop_
_entity_poly.entity_id
_entity_poly.type
_entity_poly.pdbx_seq_one_letter_code
_entity_poly.pdbx_strand_id
1 'polypeptide(L)'
;MVIVTENISNGYLVDYLGNVNHMHILTWEKRLRICIDVAHALNYLHYEMEDQKIIINPEINSYNIGLDENWGVKIVDFWFSVFLSPNQEDEALYLDNRISRPFYGDPQYEKTGRLKRESDVYSFGVVLFEILCGRGAGDPVYKNENVRGLGPVARQSFCMGTLEDMIDPILKEEIGENNFSLSRGPNKDSLHTFMKIAYQCVTETQDQRPTMNVVVKELEKALFFQVSQCSKTLTFYAHMLNAR
;
A
#
# COMPACT_ATOMS: atom_id res chain seq x y z
N MET A 1 -4.26 -21.10 -22.45
CA MET A 1 -4.64 -21.49 -21.08
C MET A 1 -5.79 -20.59 -20.66
N VAL A 2 -6.85 -21.15 -20.07
CA VAL A 2 -7.98 -20.36 -19.53
C VAL A 2 -8.00 -20.63 -18.03
N ILE A 3 -7.93 -19.59 -17.21
CA ILE A 3 -8.07 -19.66 -15.75
C ILE A 3 -9.44 -19.08 -15.40
N VAL A 4 -10.20 -19.79 -14.56
CA VAL A 4 -11.47 -19.29 -14.00
C VAL A 4 -11.24 -19.08 -12.51
N THR A 5 -11.39 -17.85 -12.04
CA THR A 5 -11.23 -17.48 -10.63
C THR A 5 -12.54 -16.98 -10.06
N GLU A 6 -12.61 -16.87 -8.74
CA GLU A 6 -13.69 -16.17 -8.07
C GLU A 6 -13.78 -14.71 -8.51
N ASN A 7 -14.98 -14.13 -8.34
CA ASN A 7 -15.29 -12.79 -8.83
C ASN A 7 -14.52 -11.68 -8.07
N ILE A 8 -14.10 -10.65 -8.80
CA ILE A 8 -13.54 -9.40 -8.29
C ILE A 8 -14.64 -8.34 -8.47
N SER A 9 -15.65 -8.40 -7.62
CA SER A 9 -16.91 -7.68 -7.83
C SER A 9 -16.81 -6.16 -7.62
N ASN A 10 -15.86 -5.71 -6.79
CA ASN A 10 -15.61 -4.29 -6.55
C ASN A 10 -14.51 -3.75 -7.48
N GLY A 11 -14.10 -4.49 -8.50
CA GLY A 11 -13.07 -4.05 -9.44
C GLY A 11 -11.67 -4.03 -8.84
N TYR A 12 -10.78 -3.26 -9.44
CA TYR A 12 -9.38 -3.17 -9.05
C TYR A 12 -9.10 -1.88 -8.30
N LEU A 13 -8.07 -1.88 -7.46
CA LEU A 13 -7.67 -0.68 -6.70
C LEU A 13 -7.44 0.53 -7.62
N VAL A 14 -6.88 0.32 -8.81
CA VAL A 14 -6.67 1.39 -9.80
C VAL A 14 -7.95 2.10 -10.24
N ASP A 15 -9.10 1.41 -10.23
CA ASP A 15 -10.39 1.99 -10.65
C ASP A 15 -10.88 3.10 -9.71
N TYR A 16 -10.30 3.17 -8.50
CA TYR A 16 -10.61 4.19 -7.51
C TYR A 16 -9.69 5.41 -7.62
N LEU A 17 -8.42 5.20 -7.95
CA LEU A 17 -7.38 6.23 -7.92
C LEU A 17 -7.64 7.33 -8.95
N GLY A 18 -7.63 8.59 -8.51
CA GLY A 18 -7.87 9.77 -9.35
C GLY A 18 -9.35 10.07 -9.63
N ASN A 19 -10.28 9.22 -9.18
CA ASN A 19 -11.72 9.46 -9.27
C ASN A 19 -12.28 9.87 -7.91
N VAL A 20 -12.62 11.14 -7.76
CA VAL A 20 -13.12 11.73 -6.50
C VAL A 20 -14.30 10.93 -5.94
N ASN A 21 -15.29 10.57 -6.77
CA ASN A 21 -16.47 9.84 -6.32
C ASN A 21 -16.13 8.44 -5.78
N HIS A 22 -15.19 7.75 -6.42
CA HIS A 22 -14.76 6.43 -5.98
C HIS A 22 -13.88 6.52 -4.73
N MET A 23 -12.99 7.51 -4.65
CA MET A 23 -12.12 7.72 -3.49
C MET A 23 -12.91 8.08 -2.22
N HIS A 24 -14.09 8.70 -2.33
CA HIS A 24 -15.01 8.89 -1.19
C HIS A 24 -15.53 7.57 -0.61
N ILE A 25 -15.54 6.47 -1.37
CA ILE A 25 -15.94 5.14 -0.88
C ILE A 25 -14.85 4.55 0.02
N LEU A 26 -13.58 4.91 -0.24
CA LEU A 26 -12.40 4.47 0.47
C LEU A 26 -12.07 5.42 1.63
N THR A 27 -12.79 5.28 2.74
CA THR A 27 -12.46 5.94 4.01
C THR A 27 -11.04 5.55 4.46
N TRP A 28 -10.42 6.33 5.35
CA TRP A 28 -9.08 6.02 5.86
C TRP A 28 -8.97 4.61 6.47
N GLU A 29 -9.99 4.17 7.22
CA GLU A 29 -10.01 2.82 7.79
C GLU A 29 -10.03 1.73 6.70
N LYS A 30 -10.85 1.90 5.65
CA LYS A 30 -10.88 0.95 4.53
C LYS A 30 -9.56 0.91 3.78
N ARG A 31 -8.93 2.07 3.55
CA ARG A 31 -7.60 2.16 2.95
C ARG A 31 -6.58 1.35 3.75
N LEU A 32 -6.56 1.52 5.07
CA LEU A 32 -5.68 0.74 5.95
C LEU A 32 -5.95 -0.76 5.88
N ARG A 33 -7.21 -1.19 5.91
CA ARG A 33 -7.58 -2.61 5.79
C ARG A 33 -7.09 -3.23 4.48
N ILE A 34 -7.30 -2.54 3.35
CA ILE A 34 -6.79 -2.96 2.04
C ILE A 34 -5.26 -3.12 2.09
N CYS A 35 -4.54 -2.12 2.62
CA CYS A 35 -3.09 -2.21 2.76
C CYS A 35 -2.64 -3.38 3.63
N ILE A 36 -3.34 -3.63 4.74
CA ILE A 36 -3.05 -4.75 5.65
C ILE A 36 -3.25 -6.09 4.95
N ASP A 37 -4.35 -6.26 4.21
CA ASP A 37 -4.62 -7.51 3.47
C ASP A 37 -3.56 -7.77 2.38
N VAL A 38 -3.15 -6.74 1.62
CA VAL A 38 -2.04 -6.84 0.66
C VAL A 38 -0.75 -7.23 1.39
N ALA A 39 -0.46 -6.58 2.52
CA ALA A 39 0.77 -6.83 3.27
C ALA A 39 0.84 -8.25 3.84
N HIS A 40 -0.29 -8.78 4.34
CA HIS A 40 -0.41 -10.17 4.78
C HIS A 40 -0.21 -11.14 3.62
N ALA A 41 -0.84 -10.89 2.46
CA ALA A 41 -0.66 -11.72 1.28
C ALA A 41 0.81 -11.78 0.82
N LEU A 42 1.49 -10.63 0.78
CA LEU A 42 2.92 -10.59 0.45
C LEU A 42 3.80 -11.26 1.51
N ASN A 43 3.50 -11.06 2.81
CA ASN A 43 4.20 -11.74 3.88
C ASN A 43 4.07 -13.27 3.77
N TYR A 44 2.87 -13.76 3.41
CA TYR A 44 2.63 -15.17 3.17
C TYR A 44 3.50 -15.71 2.03
N LEU A 45 3.51 -15.04 0.87
CA LEU A 45 4.33 -15.41 -0.29
C LEU A 45 5.83 -15.42 0.02
N HIS A 46 6.27 -14.55 0.92
CA HIS A 46 7.69 -14.35 1.24
C HIS A 46 8.22 -15.31 2.30
N TYR A 47 7.40 -15.72 3.27
CA TYR A 47 7.86 -16.36 4.50
C TYR A 47 7.01 -17.53 5.01
N GLU A 48 5.75 -17.67 4.58
CA GLU A 48 4.79 -18.60 5.24
C GLU A 48 4.27 -19.72 4.32
N MET A 49 4.83 -19.83 3.11
CA MET A 49 4.54 -20.95 2.20
C MET A 49 4.89 -22.30 2.85
N GLU A 50 3.98 -23.28 2.76
CA GLU A 50 4.11 -24.58 3.43
C GLU A 50 5.34 -25.38 2.98
N ASP A 51 5.72 -25.27 1.70
CA ASP A 51 6.89 -25.92 1.12
C ASP A 51 8.18 -25.08 1.25
N GLN A 52 8.13 -24.02 2.07
CA GLN A 52 9.19 -23.05 2.33
C GLN A 52 9.68 -22.32 1.07
N LYS A 53 8.98 -22.43 -0.06
CA LYS A 53 9.33 -21.66 -1.25
C LYS A 53 9.07 -20.19 -1.02
N ILE A 54 9.87 -19.37 -1.67
CA ILE A 54 9.72 -17.92 -1.67
C ILE A 54 9.16 -17.55 -3.02
N ILE A 55 8.05 -16.81 -3.02
CA ILE A 55 7.46 -16.27 -4.23
C ILE A 55 7.72 -14.77 -4.25
N ILE A 56 8.45 -14.30 -5.26
CA ILE A 56 8.66 -12.87 -5.51
C ILE A 56 7.84 -12.49 -6.74
N ASN A 57 6.99 -11.47 -6.63
CA ASN A 57 6.11 -11.03 -7.72
C ASN A 57 6.50 -9.63 -8.24
N PRO A 58 7.24 -9.51 -9.37
CA PRO A 58 7.63 -8.22 -9.92
C PRO A 58 6.47 -7.34 -10.43
N GLU A 59 5.23 -7.87 -10.44
CA GLU A 59 4.02 -7.19 -10.89
C GLU A 59 3.10 -6.77 -9.73
N ILE A 60 3.64 -6.47 -8.54
CA ILE A 60 2.84 -5.81 -7.47
C ILE A 60 2.52 -4.37 -7.86
N ASN A 61 1.24 -4.07 -8.06
CA ASN A 61 0.74 -2.73 -8.40
C ASN A 61 -0.80 -2.67 -8.24
N SER A 62 -1.38 -1.46 -8.30
CA SER A 62 -2.83 -1.25 -8.12
C SER A 62 -3.72 -1.85 -9.22
N TYR A 63 -3.19 -2.20 -10.40
CA TYR A 63 -3.95 -2.89 -11.46
C TYR A 63 -4.11 -4.38 -11.17
N ASN A 64 -3.22 -4.96 -10.35
CA ASN A 64 -3.21 -6.38 -9.99
C ASN A 64 -3.72 -6.64 -8.57
N ILE A 65 -4.31 -5.62 -7.93
CA ILE A 65 -4.96 -5.71 -6.63
C ILE A 65 -6.47 -5.59 -6.86
N GLY A 66 -7.15 -6.74 -6.87
CA GLY A 66 -8.60 -6.83 -6.97
C GLY A 66 -9.28 -6.73 -5.60
N LEU A 67 -10.51 -6.20 -5.59
CA LEU A 67 -11.36 -6.09 -4.41
C LEU A 67 -12.61 -6.97 -4.59
N ASP A 68 -12.84 -7.87 -3.64
CA ASP A 68 -14.06 -8.69 -3.60
C ASP A 68 -15.25 -7.93 -3.00
N GLU A 69 -16.41 -8.57 -2.95
CA GLU A 69 -17.69 -8.02 -2.46
C GLU A 69 -17.63 -7.51 -1.01
N ASN A 70 -16.75 -8.09 -0.20
CA ASN A 70 -16.53 -7.74 1.20
C ASN A 70 -15.38 -6.76 1.39
N TRP A 71 -14.84 -6.19 0.30
CA TRP A 71 -13.63 -5.36 0.29
C TRP A 71 -12.36 -6.10 0.70
N GLY A 72 -12.37 -7.44 0.64
CA GLY A 72 -11.19 -8.26 0.78
C GLY A 72 -10.31 -8.16 -0.45
N VAL A 73 -8.99 -8.28 -0.25
CA VAL A 73 -8.00 -8.16 -1.32
C VAL A 73 -7.72 -9.50 -2.01
N LYS A 74 -7.61 -9.45 -3.34
CA LYS A 74 -7.10 -10.54 -4.18
C LYS A 74 -5.95 -10.02 -5.03
N ILE A 75 -4.73 -10.51 -4.78
CA ILE A 75 -3.59 -10.25 -5.67
C ILE A 75 -3.70 -11.20 -6.86
N VAL A 76 -3.57 -10.66 -8.07
CA VAL A 76 -3.59 -11.43 -9.33
C VAL A 76 -2.30 -11.24 -10.12
N ASP A 77 -2.21 -11.92 -11.26
CA ASP A 77 -1.09 -11.84 -12.21
C ASP A 77 0.28 -12.24 -11.62
N PHE A 78 0.45 -13.55 -11.45
CA PHE A 78 1.70 -14.19 -11.03
C PHE A 78 2.52 -14.72 -12.21
N TRP A 79 2.22 -14.28 -13.45
CA TRP A 79 2.83 -14.83 -14.65
C TRP A 79 4.36 -14.69 -14.67
N PHE A 80 4.86 -13.59 -14.09
CA PHE A 80 6.28 -13.27 -14.00
C PHE A 80 6.88 -13.56 -12.62
N SER A 81 6.12 -14.19 -11.71
CA SER A 81 6.61 -14.48 -10.38
C SER A 81 7.72 -15.53 -10.40
N VAL A 82 8.67 -15.35 -9.49
CA VAL A 82 9.82 -16.24 -9.33
C VAL A 82 9.66 -17.06 -8.07
N PHE A 83 9.92 -18.37 -8.20
CA PHE A 83 9.84 -19.33 -7.11
C PHE A 83 11.27 -19.73 -6.72
N LEU A 84 11.72 -19.28 -5.55
CA LEU A 84 13.02 -19.65 -5.00
C LEU A 84 12.86 -20.79 -4.01
N SER A 85 13.72 -21.79 -4.13
CA SER A 85 13.77 -22.91 -3.19
C SER A 85 14.49 -22.48 -1.90
N PRO A 86 14.20 -23.11 -0.74
CA PRO A 86 14.80 -22.76 0.55
C PRO A 86 16.34 -22.77 0.59
N ASN A 87 16.95 -23.54 -0.31
CA ASN A 87 18.41 -23.74 -0.38
C ASN A 87 19.10 -22.81 -1.40
N GLN A 88 18.35 -21.90 -2.05
CA GLN A 88 18.90 -20.89 -2.95
C GLN A 88 19.17 -19.60 -2.19
N GLU A 89 20.04 -18.75 -2.73
CA GLU A 89 20.12 -17.37 -2.25
C GLU A 89 18.75 -16.70 -2.40
N ASP A 90 18.41 -15.80 -1.47
CA ASP A 90 17.17 -15.01 -1.46
C ASP A 90 17.14 -13.95 -2.59
N GLU A 91 17.72 -14.26 -3.76
CA GLU A 91 17.75 -13.41 -4.94
C GLU A 91 17.68 -14.21 -6.24
N ALA A 92 17.06 -13.60 -7.25
CA ALA A 92 17.09 -14.06 -8.64
C ALA A 92 17.80 -13.03 -9.52
N LEU A 93 18.74 -13.47 -10.36
CA LEU A 93 19.54 -12.61 -11.22
C LEU A 93 18.98 -12.53 -12.65
N TYR A 94 18.59 -11.33 -13.08
CA TYR A 94 18.11 -11.01 -14.42
C TYR A 94 18.94 -9.89 -15.07
N LEU A 95 19.89 -10.26 -15.93
CA LEU A 95 20.81 -9.30 -16.56
C LEU A 95 20.17 -8.56 -17.75
N ASP A 96 19.46 -9.26 -18.64
CA ASP A 96 19.02 -8.71 -19.93
C ASP A 96 17.49 -8.55 -20.11
N ASN A 97 16.66 -9.17 -19.27
CA ASN A 97 15.19 -9.13 -19.37
C ASN A 97 14.55 -8.84 -18.00
N ARG A 98 14.76 -7.62 -17.49
CA ARG A 98 14.16 -7.20 -16.22
C ARG A 98 12.67 -6.96 -16.44
N ILE A 99 11.85 -7.51 -15.56
CA ILE A 99 10.41 -7.39 -15.61
C ILE A 99 9.99 -6.55 -14.43
N SER A 100 9.40 -5.39 -14.70
CA SER A 100 8.72 -4.56 -13.71
C SER A 100 7.65 -3.76 -14.40
N ARG A 101 6.54 -3.51 -13.70
CA ARG A 101 5.55 -2.58 -14.19
C ARG A 101 6.10 -1.15 -14.12
N PRO A 102 5.91 -0.32 -15.18
CA PRO A 102 6.30 1.09 -15.13
C PRO A 102 5.77 1.79 -13.87
N PHE A 103 6.63 2.61 -13.25
CA PHE A 103 6.37 3.38 -12.01
C PHE A 103 6.38 2.59 -10.69
N TYR A 104 6.38 1.25 -10.72
CA TYR A 104 6.43 0.40 -9.52
C TYR A 104 7.80 -0.26 -9.34
N GLY A 105 8.60 -0.33 -10.40
CA GLY A 105 9.85 -1.08 -10.40
C GLY A 105 10.91 -0.61 -9.39
N ASP A 106 11.49 -1.59 -8.71
CA ASP A 106 12.56 -1.39 -7.74
C ASP A 106 13.81 -0.78 -8.41
N PRO A 107 14.28 0.41 -7.97
CA PRO A 107 15.47 1.08 -8.52
C PRO A 107 16.74 0.24 -8.52
N GLN A 108 16.96 -0.55 -7.47
CA GLN A 108 18.17 -1.34 -7.34
C GLN A 108 18.08 -2.61 -8.19
N TYR A 109 16.90 -3.23 -8.28
CA TYR A 109 16.66 -4.32 -9.23
C TYR A 109 16.84 -3.84 -10.67
N GLU A 110 16.21 -2.72 -11.04
CA GLU A 110 16.34 -2.10 -12.37
C GLU A 110 17.75 -1.68 -12.73
N LYS A 111 18.64 -1.53 -11.73
CA LYS A 111 20.07 -1.23 -11.94
C LYS A 111 20.95 -2.48 -11.98
N THR A 112 20.73 -3.42 -11.06
CA THR A 112 21.64 -4.54 -10.80
C THR A 112 21.17 -5.87 -11.38
N GLY A 113 19.88 -5.99 -11.70
CA GLY A 113 19.25 -7.26 -12.08
C GLY A 113 18.95 -8.18 -10.90
N ARG A 114 19.23 -7.78 -9.65
CA ARG A 114 18.96 -8.58 -8.45
C ARG A 114 17.52 -8.40 -7.98
N LEU A 115 16.68 -9.36 -8.32
CA LEU A 115 15.30 -9.42 -7.86
C LEU A 115 15.27 -10.09 -6.48
N LYS A 116 14.72 -9.41 -5.47
CA LYS A 116 14.60 -9.92 -4.10
C LYS A 116 13.20 -9.70 -3.55
N ARG A 117 12.90 -10.23 -2.37
CA ARG A 117 11.66 -9.92 -1.62
C ARG A 117 11.47 -8.40 -1.46
N GLU A 118 12.57 -7.69 -1.25
CA GLU A 118 12.63 -6.24 -1.12
C GLU A 118 12.14 -5.50 -2.38
N SER A 119 12.17 -6.14 -3.55
CA SER A 119 11.60 -5.59 -4.78
C SER A 119 10.08 -5.52 -4.74
N ASP A 120 9.42 -6.53 -4.17
CA ASP A 120 7.98 -6.49 -3.91
C ASP A 120 7.66 -5.43 -2.84
N VAL A 121 8.50 -5.32 -1.80
CA VAL A 121 8.35 -4.29 -0.75
C VAL A 121 8.37 -2.88 -1.36
N TYR A 122 9.28 -2.60 -2.29
CA TYR A 122 9.33 -1.31 -2.98
C TYR A 122 8.05 -1.04 -3.77
N SER A 123 7.64 -2.02 -4.58
CA SER A 123 6.45 -1.94 -5.42
C SER A 123 5.19 -1.72 -4.59
N PHE A 124 5.07 -2.42 -3.46
CA PHE A 124 4.00 -2.22 -2.49
C PHE A 124 4.09 -0.84 -1.81
N GLY A 125 5.29 -0.35 -1.51
CA GLY A 125 5.51 1.01 -1.02
C GLY A 125 4.94 2.08 -1.97
N VAL A 126 5.07 1.89 -3.28
CA VAL A 126 4.43 2.77 -4.27
C VAL A 126 2.90 2.69 -4.17
N VAL A 127 2.33 1.49 -4.04
CA VAL A 127 0.87 1.30 -3.82
C VAL A 127 0.39 1.96 -2.53
N LEU A 128 1.17 1.91 -1.44
CA LEU A 128 0.84 2.62 -0.20
C LEU A 128 0.73 4.13 -0.44
N PHE A 129 1.63 4.71 -1.24
CA PHE A 129 1.55 6.12 -1.62
C PHE A 129 0.39 6.41 -2.57
N GLU A 130 0.04 5.51 -3.49
CA GLU A 130 -1.17 5.69 -4.32
C GLU A 130 -2.42 5.81 -3.45
N ILE A 131 -2.54 4.93 -2.45
CA ILE A 131 -3.65 4.91 -1.50
C ILE A 131 -3.66 6.18 -0.62
N LEU A 132 -2.49 6.65 -0.18
CA LEU A 132 -2.37 7.89 0.61
C LEU A 132 -2.75 9.14 -0.19
N CYS A 133 -2.30 9.23 -1.44
CA CYS A 133 -2.47 10.40 -2.29
C CYS A 133 -3.78 10.38 -3.09
N GLY A 134 -4.44 9.21 -3.17
CA GLY A 134 -5.65 9.01 -3.94
C GLY A 134 -5.44 9.15 -5.45
N ARG A 135 -4.22 8.90 -5.94
CA ARG A 135 -3.80 9.10 -7.33
C ARG A 135 -2.89 7.97 -7.78
N GLY A 136 -2.95 7.65 -9.07
CA GLY A 136 -2.10 6.60 -9.66
C GLY A 136 -0.63 6.99 -9.71
N ALA A 137 0.26 6.00 -9.65
CA ALA A 137 1.70 6.20 -9.61
C ALA A 137 2.26 6.92 -10.85
N GLY A 138 1.58 6.77 -11.99
CA GLY A 138 1.88 7.43 -13.26
C GLY A 138 1.08 8.70 -13.54
N ASP A 139 0.41 9.30 -12.55
CA ASP A 139 -0.30 10.58 -12.72
C ASP A 139 0.67 11.67 -13.25
N PRO A 140 0.27 12.51 -14.23
CA PRO A 140 1.10 13.59 -14.76
C PRO A 140 1.70 14.51 -13.70
N VAL A 141 0.99 14.73 -12.57
CA VAL A 141 1.50 15.55 -11.46
C VAL A 141 2.84 15.01 -10.95
N TYR A 142 2.99 13.69 -10.85
CA TYR A 142 4.24 13.07 -10.39
C TYR A 142 5.24 12.87 -11.53
N LYS A 143 4.76 12.47 -12.72
CA LYS A 143 5.64 12.21 -13.87
C LYS A 143 6.37 13.45 -14.37
N ASN A 144 5.74 14.62 -14.25
CA ASN A 144 6.35 15.89 -14.64
C ASN A 144 7.48 16.30 -13.69
N GLU A 145 7.44 15.85 -12.43
CA GLU A 145 8.50 16.09 -11.44
C GLU A 145 9.60 15.02 -11.52
N ASN A 146 9.22 13.75 -11.65
CA ASN A 146 10.15 12.65 -11.83
C ASN A 146 9.58 11.64 -12.83
N VAL A 147 10.36 11.32 -13.86
CA VAL A 147 9.92 10.39 -14.93
C VAL A 147 9.54 8.99 -14.42
N ARG A 148 10.02 8.60 -13.23
CA ARG A 148 9.68 7.33 -12.56
C ARG A 148 8.42 7.41 -11.69
N GLY A 149 7.73 8.55 -11.67
CA GLY A 149 6.40 8.72 -11.07
C GLY A 149 6.43 8.89 -9.55
N LEU A 150 5.36 8.42 -8.91
CA LEU A 150 5.05 8.69 -7.50
C LEU A 150 6.11 8.24 -6.50
N GLY A 151 6.72 7.06 -6.68
CA GLY A 151 7.67 6.49 -5.71
C GLY A 151 8.79 7.45 -5.29
N PRO A 152 9.64 7.94 -6.23
CA PRO A 152 10.70 8.89 -5.89
C PRO A 152 10.18 10.26 -5.45
N VAL A 153 9.05 10.75 -6.00
CA VAL A 153 8.45 12.04 -5.60
C VAL A 153 8.01 11.99 -4.14
N ALA A 154 7.26 10.96 -3.75
CA ALA A 154 6.81 10.77 -2.37
C ALA A 154 7.99 10.63 -1.40
N ARG A 155 9.03 9.90 -1.80
CA ARG A 155 10.26 9.76 -0.99
C ARG A 155 10.95 11.12 -0.78
N GLN A 156 11.09 11.91 -1.84
CA GLN A 156 11.67 13.25 -1.76
C GLN A 156 10.84 14.17 -0.86
N SER A 157 9.52 14.19 -1.03
CA SER A 157 8.61 14.99 -0.22
C SER A 157 8.63 14.59 1.25
N PHE A 158 8.76 13.30 1.57
CA PHE A 158 8.94 12.84 2.96
C PHE A 158 10.22 13.43 3.57
N CYS A 159 11.35 13.35 2.86
CA CYS A 159 12.62 13.92 3.32
C CYS A 159 12.58 15.45 3.47
N MET A 160 11.80 16.13 2.63
CA MET A 160 11.65 17.59 2.66
C MET A 160 10.59 18.09 3.65
N GLY A 161 9.80 17.18 4.24
CA GLY A 161 8.69 17.55 5.14
C GLY A 161 7.49 18.17 4.42
N THR A 162 7.29 17.82 3.15
CA THR A 162 6.20 18.33 2.29
C THR A 162 5.23 17.23 1.85
N LEU A 163 5.32 16.03 2.44
CA LEU A 163 4.47 14.90 2.05
C LEU A 163 2.98 15.15 2.39
N GLU A 164 2.71 15.94 3.43
CA GLU A 164 1.36 16.35 3.81
C GLU A 164 0.61 17.06 2.67
N ASP A 165 1.31 17.75 1.78
CA ASP A 165 0.72 18.43 0.62
C ASP A 165 0.20 17.44 -0.43
N MET A 166 0.78 16.24 -0.48
CA MET A 166 0.41 15.19 -1.43
C MET A 166 -0.78 14.33 -0.98
N ILE A 167 -1.13 14.38 0.31
CA ILE A 167 -2.23 13.59 0.87
C ILE A 167 -3.54 13.92 0.14
N ASP A 168 -4.29 12.87 -0.17
CA ASP A 168 -5.61 12.95 -0.80
C ASP A 168 -6.48 14.02 -0.11
N PRO A 169 -6.96 15.04 -0.83
CA PRO A 169 -7.83 16.08 -0.30
C PRO A 169 -9.06 15.53 0.42
N ILE A 170 -9.62 14.39 -0.01
CA ILE A 170 -10.78 13.77 0.62
C ILE A 170 -10.47 13.39 2.07
N LEU A 171 -9.26 12.90 2.36
CA LEU A 171 -8.84 12.59 3.72
C LEU A 171 -8.68 13.86 4.58
N LYS A 172 -8.43 15.02 3.96
CA LYS A 172 -8.34 16.32 4.64
C LYS A 172 -9.72 16.91 4.92
N GLU A 173 -10.69 16.71 4.02
CA GLU A 173 -12.07 17.18 4.16
C GLU A 173 -12.82 16.48 5.31
N GLU A 174 -12.50 15.22 5.61
CA GLU A 174 -13.01 14.47 6.76
C GLU A 174 -12.58 15.04 8.15
N ILE A 175 -11.81 16.14 8.17
CA ILE A 175 -11.36 16.85 9.38
C ILE A 175 -12.23 18.11 9.64
N GLY A 176 -13.14 18.47 8.72
CA GLY A 176 -13.98 19.68 8.83
C GLY A 176 -15.04 19.63 9.93
N GLU A 177 -15.11 20.70 10.74
CA GLU A 177 -15.95 20.88 11.95
C GLU A 177 -17.48 20.93 11.71
N ASN A 178 -17.97 20.62 10.52
CA ASN A 178 -19.39 20.70 10.21
C ASN A 178 -20.08 19.34 10.32
N ASN A 179 -20.84 19.23 11.41
CA ASN A 179 -21.61 18.09 11.90
C ASN A 179 -22.60 17.51 10.87
N PHE A 180 -22.16 16.60 9.98
CA PHE A 180 -22.96 15.45 9.52
C PHE A 180 -22.17 14.36 8.75
N SER A 181 -20.84 14.43 8.65
CA SER A 181 -20.06 13.38 7.99
C SER A 181 -19.73 12.25 8.97
N LEU A 182 -20.18 11.03 8.64
CA LEU A 182 -19.97 9.81 9.44
C LEU A 182 -18.51 9.28 9.38
N SER A 183 -17.68 9.76 8.45
CA SER A 183 -16.28 9.38 8.35
C SER A 183 -15.36 10.46 8.95
N ARG A 184 -14.67 10.08 10.02
CA ARG A 184 -13.65 10.88 10.70
C ARG A 184 -12.34 10.73 9.92
N GLY A 185 -11.69 11.85 9.61
CA GLY A 185 -10.40 11.86 8.93
C GLY A 185 -9.32 11.07 9.68
N PRO A 186 -8.13 10.93 9.09
CA PRO A 186 -7.08 10.12 9.66
C PRO A 186 -6.61 10.67 11.01
N ASN A 187 -6.53 9.80 12.01
CA ASN A 187 -5.85 10.06 13.26
C ASN A 187 -4.37 10.41 12.95
N LYS A 188 -3.81 11.40 13.67
CA LYS A 188 -2.44 11.88 13.41
C LYS A 188 -1.37 10.79 13.58
N ASP A 189 -1.48 9.97 14.62
CA ASP A 189 -0.52 8.88 14.89
C ASP A 189 -0.67 7.75 13.87
N SER A 190 -1.90 7.45 13.45
CA SER A 190 -2.22 6.52 12.36
C SER A 190 -1.57 6.97 11.05
N LEU A 191 -1.81 8.22 10.65
CA LEU A 191 -1.26 8.82 9.44
C LEU A 191 0.26 8.86 9.46
N HIS A 192 0.85 9.32 10.56
CA HIS A 192 2.30 9.38 10.72
C HIS A 192 2.95 7.99 10.64
N THR A 193 2.35 6.99 11.29
CA THR A 193 2.82 5.60 11.25
C THR A 193 2.77 5.06 9.81
N PHE A 194 1.68 5.32 9.09
CA PHE A 194 1.51 4.92 7.69
C PHE A 194 2.54 5.59 6.77
N MET A 195 2.70 6.91 6.84
CA MET A 195 3.65 7.66 6.02
C MET A 195 5.08 7.15 6.23
N LYS A 196 5.45 6.87 7.49
CA LYS A 196 6.78 6.37 7.84
C LYS A 196 7.05 4.99 7.25
N ILE A 197 6.12 4.03 7.39
CA ILE A 197 6.34 2.69 6.84
C ILE A 197 6.33 2.69 5.31
N ALA A 198 5.47 3.50 4.67
CA ALA A 198 5.46 3.68 3.23
C ALA A 198 6.78 4.25 2.71
N TYR A 199 7.33 5.27 3.38
CA TYR A 199 8.65 5.82 3.08
C TYR A 199 9.76 4.78 3.17
N GLN A 200 9.78 3.98 4.25
CA GLN A 200 10.79 2.93 4.43
C GLN A 200 10.73 1.88 3.32
N CYS A 201 9.52 1.54 2.83
CA CYS A 201 9.34 0.60 1.73
C CYS A 201 9.96 1.10 0.41
N VAL A 202 9.91 2.40 0.12
CA VAL A 202 10.45 2.99 -1.12
C VAL A 202 11.93 3.44 -1.04
N THR A 203 12.66 2.99 -0.01
CA THR A 203 14.10 3.24 0.13
C THR A 203 14.86 2.69 -1.09
N GLU A 204 15.88 3.39 -1.59
CA GLU A 204 16.62 2.93 -2.80
C GLU A 204 17.34 1.62 -2.58
N THR A 205 18.03 1.49 -1.45
CA THR A 205 18.76 0.27 -1.10
C THR A 205 17.79 -0.79 -0.60
N GLN A 206 17.74 -1.93 -1.28
CA GLN A 206 16.97 -3.13 -0.92
C GLN A 206 17.20 -3.51 0.53
N ASP A 207 18.46 -3.69 0.94
CA ASP A 207 18.80 -4.16 2.30
C ASP A 207 18.43 -3.18 3.43
N GLN A 208 17.99 -1.95 3.10
CA GLN A 208 17.49 -0.96 4.07
C GLN A 208 15.96 -0.96 4.18
N ARG A 209 15.26 -1.70 3.31
CA ARG A 209 13.80 -1.82 3.33
C ARG A 209 13.36 -2.77 4.45
N PRO A 210 12.17 -2.55 5.04
CA PRO A 210 11.63 -3.47 6.03
C PRO A 210 11.21 -4.79 5.38
N THR A 211 11.18 -5.87 6.17
CA THR A 211 10.51 -7.10 5.75
C THR A 211 9.00 -6.92 5.76
N MET A 212 8.25 -7.72 4.98
CA MET A 212 6.79 -7.63 4.97
C MET A 212 6.16 -7.87 6.36
N ASN A 213 6.77 -8.69 7.22
CA ASN A 213 6.32 -8.85 8.60
C ASN A 213 6.35 -7.54 9.41
N VAL A 214 7.38 -6.71 9.21
CA VAL A 214 7.47 -5.39 9.85
C VAL A 214 6.42 -4.45 9.25
N VAL A 215 6.21 -4.49 7.93
CA VAL A 215 5.19 -3.69 7.25
C VAL A 215 3.79 -4.00 7.77
N VAL A 216 3.43 -5.27 7.88
CA VAL A 216 2.17 -5.73 8.48
C VAL A 216 1.98 -5.13 9.87
N LYS A 217 2.97 -5.29 10.76
CA LYS A 217 2.89 -4.80 12.15
C LYS A 217 2.67 -3.29 12.24
N GLU A 218 3.38 -2.51 11.44
CA GLU A 218 3.23 -1.05 11.47
C GLU A 218 1.89 -0.59 10.84
N LEU A 219 1.38 -1.29 9.83
CA LEU A 219 0.05 -1.01 9.28
C LEU A 219 -1.08 -1.38 10.26
N GLU A 220 -1.00 -2.51 10.93
CA GLU A 220 -1.95 -2.91 11.98
C GLU A 220 -1.93 -1.93 13.16
N LYS A 221 -0.75 -1.43 13.52
CA LYS A 221 -0.57 -0.37 14.52
C LYS A 221 -1.19 0.95 14.06
N ALA A 222 -1.02 1.32 12.79
CA ALA A 222 -1.70 2.50 12.22
C ALA A 222 -3.22 2.36 12.28
N LEU A 223 -3.76 1.18 11.97
CA LEU A 223 -5.18 0.87 12.13
C LEU A 223 -5.60 0.96 13.60
N PHE A 224 -4.84 0.36 14.52
CA PHE A 224 -5.10 0.43 15.94
C PHE A 224 -5.23 1.86 16.45
N PHE A 225 -4.35 2.78 16.02
CA PHE A 225 -4.47 4.20 16.36
C PHE A 225 -5.76 4.84 15.82
N GLN A 226 -6.18 4.47 14.60
CA GLN A 226 -7.42 4.95 14.01
C GLN A 226 -8.66 4.48 14.80
N VAL A 227 -8.77 3.18 15.09
CA VAL A 227 -9.97 2.62 15.76
C VAL A 227 -10.01 2.96 17.26
N SER A 228 -8.85 3.02 17.93
CA SER A 228 -8.78 3.29 19.38
C SER A 228 -9.25 4.71 19.75
N GLN A 229 -9.16 5.67 18.83
CA GLN A 229 -9.69 7.02 19.05
C GLN A 229 -11.23 7.07 18.88
N CYS A 230 -11.81 6.18 18.06
CA CYS A 230 -13.25 6.05 17.89
C CYS A 230 -13.92 5.56 19.17
N SER A 231 -13.38 4.51 19.81
CA SER A 231 -13.91 3.97 21.07
C SER A 231 -13.92 4.99 22.21
N LYS A 232 -12.85 5.81 22.35
CA LYS A 232 -12.80 6.87 23.39
C LYS A 232 -13.88 7.94 23.21
N THR A 233 -14.31 8.18 21.97
CA THR A 233 -15.31 9.20 21.66
C THR A 233 -16.72 8.66 21.99
N LEU A 234 -17.00 7.40 21.68
CA LEU A 234 -18.24 6.70 22.05
C LEU A 234 -18.44 6.62 23.56
N THR A 235 -17.39 6.31 24.35
CA THR A 235 -17.49 6.28 25.82
C THR A 235 -17.78 7.66 26.41
N PHE A 236 -17.24 8.72 25.82
CA PHE A 236 -17.50 10.10 26.25
C PHE A 236 -18.96 10.52 26.01
N TYR A 237 -19.53 10.16 24.85
CA TYR A 237 -20.94 10.40 24.55
C TYR A 237 -21.89 9.56 25.41
N ALA A 238 -21.55 8.29 25.67
CA ALA A 238 -22.32 7.43 26.57
C ALA A 238 -22.35 7.97 28.01
N HIS A 239 -21.25 8.54 28.50
CA HIS A 239 -21.21 9.21 29.80
C HIS A 239 -22.03 10.50 29.84
N MET A 240 -22.06 11.29 28.76
CA MET A 240 -22.92 12.49 28.71
C MET A 240 -24.41 12.17 28.63
N LEU A 241 -24.80 11.09 27.93
CA LEU A 241 -26.20 10.67 27.84
C LEU A 241 -26.73 10.04 29.14
N ASN A 242 -25.86 9.41 29.93
CA ASN A 242 -26.21 8.83 31.23
C ASN A 242 -26.09 9.83 32.41
N ALA A 243 -25.70 11.08 32.14
CA ALA A 243 -25.60 12.14 33.14
C ALA A 243 -26.80 13.12 33.11
N ARG A 244 -27.91 12.74 32.47
CA ARG A 244 -29.20 13.46 32.49
C ARG A 244 -30.26 12.67 33.24
#